data_AF-I1CRS3-F1
#
_entry.id   AF-I1CRS3-F1
#
_cell.length_a   1.000
_cell.length_b   1.000
_cell.length_c   1.000
_cell.angle_alpha   90.00
_cell.angle_beta   90.00
_cell.angle_gamma   90.00
#
_symmetry.space_group_name_H-M   'P 1'
#
loop_
_entity.id
_entity.type
_entity.pdbx_description
1 polymer ?
#
loop_
_entity_poly.entity_id
_entity_poly.type
_entity_poly.pdbx_seq_one_letter_code
_entity_poly.pdbx_strand_id
1 'polypeptide(L)'
;MVRSLPLDVQNNIKSLLKSGHPYSSIIERVPGVKKSTISDYKRRWFPNMRPLNSGRKSEITATTKSYIRRSVITGKLKTGKDVQRYLCDIGCVIGYSACLKLLKSMGFQARIKKHKPFLKAIHMKKRLAWANAHKGWTKDDWRRMIFSDETKVKSMGNQTV
;
A
#
# COMPACT_ATOMS: atom_id res chain seq x y z
N MET A 1 40.64 -27.11 11.54
CA MET A 1 40.41 -25.86 12.30
C MET A 1 40.18 -24.71 11.32
N VAL A 2 39.10 -23.96 11.45
CA VAL A 2 38.88 -22.74 10.66
C VAL A 2 39.83 -21.68 11.21
N ARG A 3 40.85 -21.28 10.44
CA ARG A 3 41.77 -20.20 10.84
C ARG A 3 40.99 -18.89 10.83
N SER A 4 40.79 -18.29 12.00
CA SER A 4 40.25 -16.93 12.08
C SER A 4 41.29 -15.93 11.61
N LEU A 5 40.86 -14.81 11.03
CA LEU A 5 41.77 -13.72 10.68
C LEU A 5 42.48 -13.17 11.93
N PRO A 6 43.68 -12.58 11.80
CA PRO A 6 44.34 -11.88 12.90
C PRO A 6 43.41 -10.83 13.53
N LEU A 7 43.52 -10.63 14.84
CA LEU A 7 42.61 -9.75 15.58
C LEU A 7 42.65 -8.30 15.08
N ASP A 8 43.82 -7.82 14.67
CA ASP A 8 44.00 -6.49 14.08
C ASP A 8 43.20 -6.32 12.78
N VAL A 9 43.29 -7.31 11.88
CA VAL A 9 42.51 -7.37 10.65
C VAL A 9 41.01 -7.41 10.94
N GLN A 10 40.59 -8.16 11.96
CA GLN A 10 39.18 -8.20 12.38
C GLN A 10 38.70 -6.83 12.88
N ASN A 11 39.48 -6.14 13.72
CA ASN A 11 39.14 -4.83 14.25
C ASN A 11 39.06 -3.77 13.15
N ASN A 12 39.96 -3.82 12.17
CA ASN A 12 39.92 -2.95 11.00
C ASN A 12 38.64 -3.17 10.17
N ILE A 13 38.30 -4.42 9.85
CA ILE A 13 37.05 -4.75 9.15
C ILE A 13 35.83 -4.28 9.96
N LYS A 14 35.83 -4.48 11.29
CA LYS A 14 34.73 -4.07 12.17
C LYS A 14 34.52 -2.55 12.17
N SER A 15 35.61 -1.77 12.17
CA SER A 15 35.58 -0.31 12.07
C SER A 15 35.04 0.16 10.72
N LEU A 16 35.52 -0.44 9.62
CA LEU A 16 35.08 -0.12 8.26
C LEU A 16 33.60 -0.48 8.01
N LEU A 17 33.11 -1.57 8.61
CA LEU A 17 31.69 -1.94 8.56
C LEU A 17 30.82 -0.99 9.39
N LYS A 18 31.30 -0.52 10.54
CA LYS A 18 30.59 0.44 11.40
C LYS A 18 30.46 1.81 10.74
N SER A 19 31.46 2.23 9.96
CA SER A 19 31.45 3.47 9.16
C SER A 19 30.65 3.37 7.86
N GLY A 20 30.09 2.20 7.52
CA GLY A 20 29.18 2.04 6.39
C GLY A 20 29.84 1.93 5.02
N HIS A 21 31.14 1.62 4.96
CA HIS A 21 31.83 1.45 3.67
C HIS A 21 31.29 0.25 2.87
N PRO A 22 31.19 0.36 1.53
CA PRO A 22 30.81 -0.76 0.67
C PRO A 22 31.90 -1.83 0.66
N TYR A 23 31.52 -3.09 0.42
CA TYR A 23 32.46 -4.22 0.48
C TYR A 23 33.66 -4.08 -0.46
N SER A 24 33.51 -3.42 -1.61
CA SER A 24 34.62 -3.13 -2.54
C SER A 24 35.72 -2.31 -1.86
N SER A 25 35.35 -1.22 -1.20
CA SER A 25 36.28 -0.33 -0.49
C SER A 25 36.97 -1.02 0.69
N ILE A 26 36.30 -1.99 1.33
CA ILE A 26 36.90 -2.78 2.42
C ILE A 26 37.96 -3.75 1.88
N ILE A 27 37.71 -4.37 0.71
CA ILE A 27 38.64 -5.31 0.08
C ILE A 27 39.91 -4.59 -0.40
N GLU A 28 39.78 -3.37 -0.92
CA GLU A 28 40.93 -2.54 -1.32
C GLU A 28 41.82 -2.15 -0.12
N ARG A 29 41.21 -1.85 1.03
CA ARG A 29 41.93 -1.43 2.25
C ARG A 29 42.50 -2.58 3.07
N VAL A 30 41.94 -3.78 2.91
CA VAL A 30 42.37 -4.99 3.63
C VAL A 30 42.66 -6.08 2.60
N PRO A 31 43.84 -6.04 1.96
CA PRO A 31 44.21 -6.99 0.92
C PRO A 31 44.24 -8.43 1.46
N GLY A 32 43.76 -9.38 0.66
CA GLY A 32 43.74 -10.81 1.00
C GLY A 32 42.46 -11.30 1.69
N VAL A 33 41.51 -10.42 2.02
CA VAL A 33 40.22 -10.80 2.61
C VAL A 33 39.15 -10.97 1.54
N LYS A 34 38.47 -12.13 1.53
CA LYS A 34 37.38 -12.42 0.59
C LYS A 34 36.08 -11.73 1.01
N LYS A 35 35.25 -11.36 0.02
CA LYS A 35 33.91 -10.79 0.24
C LYS A 35 33.02 -11.65 1.15
N SER A 36 33.09 -12.98 1.01
CA SER A 36 32.35 -13.93 1.85
C SER A 36 32.73 -13.78 3.32
N THR A 37 34.03 -13.68 3.62
CA THR A 37 34.56 -13.48 4.98
C THR A 37 34.04 -12.18 5.59
N ILE A 38 34.05 -11.08 4.85
CA ILE A 38 33.50 -9.79 5.30
C ILE A 38 31.99 -9.91 5.57
N SER A 39 31.26 -10.62 4.70
CA SER A 39 29.83 -10.86 4.86
C SER A 39 29.51 -11.71 6.09
N ASP A 40 30.32 -12.73 6.39
CA ASP A 40 30.17 -13.58 7.57
C ASP A 40 30.44 -12.81 8.86
N TYR A 41 31.53 -12.02 8.87
CA TYR A 41 31.83 -11.13 10.00
C TYR A 41 30.77 -10.05 10.20
N LYS A 42 30.24 -9.46 9.12
CA LYS A 42 29.12 -8.51 9.22
C LYS A 42 27.87 -9.15 9.82
N ARG A 43 27.50 -10.35 9.36
CA ARG A 43 26.36 -11.10 9.91
C ARG A 43 26.56 -11.47 11.38
N ARG A 44 27.79 -11.80 11.78
CA ARG A 44 28.13 -12.16 13.16
C ARG A 44 28.16 -10.96 14.11
N TRP A 45 28.73 -9.84 13.70
CA TRP A 45 28.89 -8.66 14.55
C TRP A 45 27.71 -7.70 14.51
N PHE A 46 26.96 -7.68 13.41
CA PHE A 46 25.85 -6.76 13.19
C PHE A 46 24.59 -7.51 12.73
N PRO A 47 24.02 -8.40 13.55
CA PRO A 47 22.84 -9.19 13.18
C PRO A 47 21.61 -8.33 12.87
N ASN A 48 21.52 -7.13 13.45
CA ASN A 48 20.41 -6.19 13.27
C ASN A 48 20.61 -5.21 12.10
N MET A 49 21.74 -5.26 11.38
CA MET A 49 21.92 -4.42 10.19
C MET A 49 21.03 -4.94 9.07
N ARG A 50 20.09 -4.10 8.62
CA ARG A 50 19.24 -4.43 7.48
C ARG A 50 20.11 -4.76 6.27
N PRO A 51 19.85 -5.87 5.57
CA PRO A 51 20.52 -6.13 4.31
C PRO A 51 20.23 -4.95 3.37
N LEU A 52 21.22 -4.60 2.53
CA LEU A 52 20.95 -3.69 1.42
C LEU A 52 19.83 -4.32 0.59
N ASN A 53 18.76 -3.56 0.33
CA ASN A 53 17.63 -4.03 -0.46
C ASN A 53 18.16 -4.58 -1.79
N SER A 54 18.14 -5.89 -1.94
CA SER A 54 18.56 -6.58 -3.15
C SER A 54 17.43 -6.55 -4.18
N GLY A 55 17.80 -6.49 -5.46
CA GLY A 55 16.86 -6.56 -6.58
C GLY A 55 16.83 -5.30 -7.45
N ARG A 56 16.07 -5.40 -8.54
CA ARG A 56 15.88 -4.32 -9.51
C ARG A 56 15.16 -3.15 -8.84
N LYS A 57 15.76 -1.96 -8.91
CA LYS A 57 15.08 -0.73 -8.48
C LYS A 57 13.81 -0.55 -9.31
N SER A 58 12.74 -0.11 -8.66
CA SER A 58 11.49 0.20 -9.34
C SER A 58 11.72 1.30 -10.37
N GLU A 59 11.29 1.11 -11.61
CA GLU A 59 11.38 2.11 -12.69
C GLU A 59 10.57 3.38 -12.36
N ILE A 60 9.55 3.24 -11.51
CA ILE A 60 8.67 4.33 -11.13
C ILE A 60 9.20 4.99 -9.86
N THR A 61 9.53 6.29 -10.00
CA THR A 61 10.02 7.14 -8.90
C THR A 61 8.97 7.31 -7.79
N ALA A 62 9.44 7.64 -6.59
CA ALA A 62 8.57 7.90 -5.45
C ALA A 62 7.60 9.09 -5.70
N THR A 63 8.07 10.10 -6.44
CA THR A 63 7.28 11.27 -6.84
C THR A 63 6.11 10.87 -7.74
N THR A 64 6.36 10.08 -8.78
CA THR A 64 5.31 9.59 -9.69
C THR A 64 4.28 8.72 -8.94
N LYS A 65 4.72 7.87 -8.01
CA LYS A 65 3.81 7.08 -7.14
C LYS A 65 2.91 7.98 -6.30
N SER A 66 3.46 9.05 -5.75
CA SER A 66 2.69 10.02 -4.93
C SER A 66 1.65 10.75 -5.76
N TYR A 67 2.00 11.16 -6.99
CA TYR A 67 1.06 11.77 -7.92
C TYR A 67 -0.07 10.81 -8.31
N ILE A 68 0.25 9.55 -8.65
CA ILE A 68 -0.76 8.54 -8.99
C ILE A 68 -1.70 8.32 -7.81
N ARG A 69 -1.17 8.17 -6.59
CA ARG A 69 -1.97 8.00 -5.38
C ARG A 69 -2.97 9.15 -5.23
N ARG A 70 -2.52 10.41 -5.33
CA ARG A 70 -3.40 11.59 -5.27
C ARG A 70 -4.43 11.60 -6.39
N SER A 71 -4.02 11.27 -7.61
CA SER A 71 -4.89 11.30 -8.79
C SER A 71 -5.99 10.24 -8.77
N VAL A 72 -5.70 9.06 -8.19
CA VAL A 72 -6.69 8.01 -7.95
C VAL A 72 -7.66 8.42 -6.84
N ILE A 73 -7.17 8.96 -5.72
CA ILE A 73 -8.01 9.40 -4.59
C ILE A 73 -8.95 10.53 -4.99
N THR A 74 -8.44 11.52 -5.75
CA THR A 74 -9.23 12.65 -6.25
C THR A 74 -10.17 12.27 -7.40
N GLY A 75 -10.08 11.05 -7.92
CA GLY A 75 -10.92 10.57 -9.02
C GLY A 75 -10.56 11.11 -10.40
N LYS A 76 -9.40 11.76 -10.56
CA LYS A 76 -8.85 12.17 -11.87
C LYS A 76 -8.52 10.94 -12.73
N LEU A 77 -7.94 9.91 -12.12
CA LEU A 77 -7.68 8.61 -12.74
C LEU A 77 -8.67 7.59 -12.17
N LYS A 78 -9.70 7.24 -12.94
CA LYS A 78 -10.83 6.43 -12.44
C LYS A 78 -10.54 4.94 -12.52
N THR A 79 -9.83 4.51 -13.56
CA THR A 79 -9.56 3.10 -13.85
C THR A 79 -8.06 2.80 -13.83
N GLY A 80 -7.71 1.52 -13.66
CA GLY A 80 -6.33 1.08 -13.81
C GLY A 80 -5.77 1.33 -15.23
N LYS A 81 -6.63 1.36 -16.26
CA LYS A 81 -6.23 1.70 -17.63
C LYS A 81 -5.88 3.19 -17.75
N ASP A 82 -6.60 4.07 -17.07
CA ASP A 82 -6.27 5.51 -17.05
C ASP A 82 -4.91 5.73 -16.40
N VAL A 83 -4.61 5.01 -15.31
CA VAL A 83 -3.30 5.05 -14.67
C VAL A 83 -2.20 4.52 -15.58
N GLN A 84 -2.46 3.41 -16.29
CA GLN A 84 -1.50 2.87 -17.26
C GLN A 84 -1.23 3.87 -18.39
N ARG A 85 -2.27 4.49 -18.96
CA ARG A 85 -2.15 5.49 -20.02
C ARG A 85 -1.29 6.67 -19.55
N TYR A 86 -1.60 7.22 -18.37
CA TYR A 86 -0.79 8.29 -17.77
C TYR A 86 0.68 7.89 -17.60
N LEU A 87 0.95 6.66 -17.16
CA LEU A 87 2.31 6.14 -17.04
C LEU A 87 3.02 6.05 -18.39
N CYS A 88 2.34 5.60 -19.44
CA CYS A 88 2.88 5.59 -20.79
C CYS A 88 3.16 7.01 -21.31
N ASP A 89 2.25 7.97 -21.04
CA ASP A 89 2.38 9.36 -21.50
C ASP A 89 3.61 10.06 -20.91
N ILE A 90 3.99 9.71 -19.67
CA ILE A 90 5.23 10.22 -19.04
C ILE A 90 6.49 9.42 -19.42
N GLY A 91 6.39 8.51 -20.40
CA GLY A 91 7.51 7.70 -20.89
C GLY A 91 7.81 6.42 -20.09
N CYS A 92 6.97 6.04 -19.13
CA CYS A 92 7.09 4.75 -18.45
C CYS A 92 6.35 3.65 -19.23
N VAL A 93 7.08 2.84 -19.99
CA VAL A 93 6.51 1.69 -20.72
C VAL A 93 6.14 0.59 -19.73
N ILE A 94 4.88 0.56 -19.30
CA ILE A 94 4.37 -0.41 -18.32
C ILE A 94 3.20 -1.22 -18.86
N GLY A 95 3.28 -2.54 -18.67
CA GLY A 95 2.15 -3.45 -18.94
C GLY A 95 1.00 -3.24 -17.94
N TYR A 96 -0.23 -3.53 -18.37
CA TYR A 96 -1.42 -3.37 -17.53
C TYR A 96 -1.33 -4.16 -16.21
N SER A 97 -0.82 -5.39 -16.27
CA SER A 97 -0.64 -6.24 -15.08
C SER A 97 0.35 -5.65 -14.07
N ALA A 98 1.44 -5.02 -14.54
CA ALA A 98 2.41 -4.34 -13.71
C ALA A 98 1.80 -3.07 -13.09
N CYS A 99 0.97 -2.33 -13.83
CA CYS A 99 0.20 -1.21 -13.29
C CYS A 99 -0.75 -1.66 -12.16
N LEU A 100 -1.43 -2.80 -12.30
CA LEU A 100 -2.28 -3.34 -11.23
C LEU A 100 -1.47 -3.75 -9.99
N LYS A 101 -0.30 -4.38 -10.18
CA LYS A 101 0.62 -4.72 -9.08
C LYS A 101 1.11 -3.46 -8.35
N LEU A 102 1.44 -2.41 -9.10
CA LEU A 102 1.80 -1.11 -8.56
C LEU A 102 0.67 -0.53 -7.70
N LEU A 103 -0.56 -0.47 -8.22
CA LEU A 103 -1.71 0.03 -7.47
C LEU A 103 -1.97 -0.78 -6.19
N LYS A 104 -1.88 -2.12 -6.26
CA LYS A 104 -1.98 -2.99 -5.08
C LYS A 104 -0.88 -2.71 -4.06
N SER A 105 0.37 -2.52 -4.51
CA SER A 105 1.50 -2.17 -3.63
C SER A 105 1.31 -0.82 -2.93
N MET A 106 0.51 0.07 -3.52
CA MET A 106 0.16 1.37 -2.95
C MET A 106 -1.04 1.31 -1.99
N GLY A 107 -1.67 0.13 -1.83
CA GLY A 107 -2.82 -0.11 -0.96
C GLY A 107 -4.18 0.00 -1.67
N PHE A 108 -4.22 0.15 -2.99
CA PHE A 108 -5.49 0.26 -3.71
C PHE A 108 -6.10 -1.10 -4.01
N GLN A 109 -7.43 -1.18 -3.86
CA GLN A 109 -8.23 -2.35 -4.20
C GLN A 109 -9.39 -1.93 -5.08
N ALA A 110 -9.62 -2.68 -6.17
CA ALA A 110 -10.81 -2.50 -6.99
C ALA A 110 -12.02 -3.01 -6.20
N ARG A 111 -13.07 -2.20 -6.12
CA ARG A 111 -14.35 -2.54 -5.49
C ARG A 111 -15.50 -2.03 -6.34
N ILE A 112 -16.58 -2.81 -6.35
CA ILE A 112 -17.85 -2.37 -6.94
C ILE A 112 -18.48 -1.36 -5.99
N LYS A 113 -18.87 -0.19 -6.50
CA LYS A 113 -19.58 0.81 -5.71
C LYS A 113 -20.96 0.26 -5.34
N LYS A 114 -21.29 0.24 -4.05
CA LYS A 114 -22.64 -0.11 -3.59
C LYS A 114 -23.64 0.91 -4.13
N HIS A 115 -24.75 0.45 -4.70
CA HIS A 115 -25.85 1.32 -5.09
C HIS A 115 -26.37 2.07 -3.85
N LYS A 116 -26.56 3.38 -3.98
CA LYS A 116 -27.10 4.23 -2.93
C LYS A 116 -28.12 5.19 -3.56
N PRO A 117 -29.27 5.45 -2.91
CA PRO A 117 -30.19 6.49 -3.35
C PRO A 117 -29.47 7.83 -3.42
N PHE A 118 -29.74 8.60 -4.47
CA PHE A 118 -29.20 9.94 -4.60
C PHE A 118 -29.82 10.86 -3.54
N LEU A 119 -28.99 11.47 -2.71
CA LEU A 119 -29.42 12.42 -1.68
C LEU A 119 -29.01 13.83 -2.08
N LYS A 120 -30.00 14.72 -2.24
CA LYS A 120 -29.76 16.15 -2.35
C LYS A 120 -29.29 16.71 -1.00
N ALA A 121 -28.59 17.84 -1.01
CA ALA A 121 -28.13 18.51 0.21
C ALA A 121 -29.26 18.76 1.23
N ILE A 122 -30.46 19.11 0.74
CA ILE A 122 -31.66 19.30 1.57
C ILE A 122 -32.04 17.99 2.30
N HIS A 123 -32.01 16.85 1.59
CA HIS A 123 -32.34 15.55 2.18
C HIS A 123 -31.31 15.16 3.25
N MET A 124 -30.03 15.41 3.00
CA MET A 124 -28.95 15.16 3.96
C MET A 124 -29.14 15.97 5.24
N LYS A 125 -29.44 17.27 5.12
CA LYS A 125 -29.67 18.16 6.26
C LYS A 125 -30.87 17.71 7.10
N LYS A 126 -32.00 17.38 6.45
CA LYS A 126 -33.21 16.89 7.15
C LYS A 126 -32.95 15.57 7.87
N ARG A 127 -32.29 14.61 7.22
CA ARG A 127 -31.93 13.32 7.83
C ARG A 127 -30.99 13.48 9.01
N LEU A 128 -29.99 14.36 8.90
CA LEU A 128 -29.05 14.63 9.99
C LEU A 128 -29.73 15.30 11.18
N ALA A 129 -30.60 16.30 10.94
CA ALA A 129 -31.36 16.96 11.99
C ALA A 129 -32.27 15.97 12.73
N TRP A 130 -32.97 15.11 11.98
CA TRP A 130 -33.81 14.06 12.55
C TRP A 130 -32.99 13.09 13.41
N ALA A 131 -31.86 12.58 12.90
CA ALA A 131 -30.99 11.67 13.64
C ALA A 131 -30.43 12.31 14.93
N ASN A 132 -30.06 13.59 14.89
CA ASN A 132 -29.58 14.31 16.07
C ASN A 132 -30.69 14.51 17.11
N ALA A 133 -31.90 14.87 16.69
CA ALA A 133 -33.04 15.05 17.60
C ALA A 133 -33.42 13.74 18.33
N HIS A 134 -33.19 12.58 17.71
CA HIS A 134 -33.55 11.27 18.24
C HIS A 134 -32.33 10.49 18.77
N LYS A 135 -31.14 11.10 18.83
CA LYS A 135 -29.89 10.45 19.26
C LYS A 135 -29.94 9.96 20.71
N GLY A 136 -30.64 10.68 21.57
CA GLY A 136 -30.80 10.38 23.00
C GLY A 136 -32.01 9.50 23.33
N TRP A 137 -32.78 9.05 22.33
CA TRP A 137 -34.00 8.29 22.58
C TRP A 137 -33.69 6.93 23.22
N THR A 138 -34.44 6.62 24.28
CA THR A 138 -34.36 5.34 24.98
C THR A 138 -35.16 4.27 24.24
N LYS A 139 -34.99 3.00 24.63
CA LYS A 139 -35.75 1.90 24.03
C LYS A 139 -37.26 2.10 24.18
N ASP A 140 -37.71 2.69 25.28
CA ASP A 140 -39.13 2.96 25.52
C ASP A 140 -39.68 4.06 24.61
N ASP A 141 -38.88 5.04 24.24
CA ASP A 141 -39.27 6.08 23.28
C ASP A 141 -39.46 5.48 21.88
N TRP A 142 -38.54 4.59 21.45
CA TRP A 142 -38.65 3.89 20.17
C TRP A 142 -39.86 2.95 20.11
N ARG A 143 -40.25 2.32 21.22
CA ARG A 143 -41.44 1.44 21.30
C ARG A 143 -42.74 2.19 21.03
N ARG A 144 -42.79 3.49 21.31
CA ARG A 144 -43.97 4.32 21.06
C ARG A 144 -44.10 4.74 19.60
N MET A 145 -43.05 4.54 18.78
CA MET A 145 -43.04 4.98 17.39
C MET A 145 -43.41 3.85 16.44
N ILE A 146 -44.42 4.10 15.61
CA ILE A 146 -44.88 3.15 14.58
C ILE A 146 -44.34 3.63 13.23
N PHE A 147 -43.66 2.73 12.51
CA PHE A 147 -43.24 2.97 11.14
C PHE A 147 -44.17 2.22 10.18
N SER A 148 -44.58 2.89 9.12
CA SER A 148 -45.30 2.30 7.98
C SER A 148 -44.53 2.63 6.71
N ASP A 149 -44.37 1.64 5.83
CA ASP A 149 -43.80 1.79 4.49
C ASP A 149 -44.55 0.85 3.55
N GLU A 150 -44.71 1.27 2.30
CA GLU A 150 -45.40 0.49 1.27
C GLU A 150 -44.37 -0.16 0.34
N THR A 151 -44.53 -1.46 0.07
CA THR A 151 -43.70 -2.17 -0.89
C THR A 151 -44.54 -2.81 -1.98
N LYS A 152 -44.10 -2.70 -3.23
CA LYS A 152 -44.77 -3.33 -4.36
C LYS A 152 -44.43 -4.82 -4.41
N VAL A 153 -45.38 -5.67 -4.02
CA VAL A 153 -45.31 -7.11 -4.23
C VAL A 153 -45.93 -7.43 -5.60
N LYS A 154 -45.17 -8.08 -6.48
CA LYS A 154 -45.73 -8.64 -7.71
C LYS A 154 -46.20 -10.05 -7.41
N SER A 155 -47.50 -10.34 -7.52
CA SER A 155 -47.96 -11.73 -7.54
C SER A 155 -47.55 -12.34 -8.88
N MET A 156 -47.04 -13.57 -8.83
CA MET A 156 -46.75 -14.35 -10.03
C MET A 156 -48.08 -14.60 -10.74
N GLY A 157 -48.27 -14.01 -11.93
CA GLY A 157 -49.38 -14.38 -12.80
C GLY A 157 -49.17 -15.80 -13.27
N ASN A 158 -50.20 -16.64 -13.11
CA ASN A 158 -50.22 -18.04 -13.55
C ASN A 158 -49.60 -18.19 -14.95
N GLN A 159 -48.56 -19.02 -15.05
CA GLN A 159 -48.21 -19.67 -16.31
C GLN A 159 -49.39 -20.57 -16.67
N THR A 160 -50.29 -20.09 -17.51
CA THR A 160 -51.26 -20.95 -18.19
C THR A 160 -50.61 -21.47 -19.47
N VAL A 161 -50.23 -22.76 -19.38
CA VAL A 161 -50.03 -23.82 -20.40
C VAL A 161 -49.09 -23.52 -21.56
#